data_AF-A0A961MWF6-F1
#
_entry.id   AF-A0A961MWF6-F1
#
_cell.length_a   1.000
_cell.length_b   1.000
_cell.length_c   1.000
_cell.angle_alpha   90.00
_cell.angle_beta   90.00
_cell.angle_gamma   90.00
#
_symmetry.space_group_name_H-M   'P 1'
#
loop_
_entity.id
_entity.type
_entity.pdbx_description
1 polymer ?
#
loop_
_entity_poly.entity_id
_entity_poly.type
_entity_poly.pdbx_seq_one_letter_code
_entity_poly.pdbx_strand_id
1 'polypeptide(L)' 'MPAAQKSQRPTACLVLADGTIFYGHGFGATGQTVAELCFNTAMTG' A
#
# COMPACT_ATOMS: atom_id res chain seq x y z
N MET A 1 23.22 23.53 -4.92
CA MET A 1 22.15 23.24 -3.95
C MET A 1 21.38 22.03 -4.47
N PRO A 2 21.38 20.85 -3.80
CA PRO A 2 20.51 19.76 -4.23
C PRO A 2 19.04 20.17 -4.02
N ALA A 3 18.19 19.87 -4.99
CA ALA A 3 16.75 20.15 -4.91
C ALA A 3 16.12 19.34 -3.77
N ALA A 4 15.31 20.00 -2.94
CA ALA A 4 14.56 19.33 -1.88
C ALA A 4 13.61 18.29 -2.48
N GLN A 5 13.82 17.02 -2.14
CA GLN A 5 12.99 15.91 -2.59
C GLN A 5 11.61 16.02 -1.92
N LYS A 6 10.57 16.34 -2.69
CA LYS A 6 9.18 16.31 -2.21
C LYS A 6 8.85 14.88 -1.80
N SER A 7 8.57 14.65 -0.52
CA SER A 7 7.98 13.38 -0.10
C SER A 7 6.63 13.25 -0.78
N GLN A 8 6.44 12.16 -1.54
CA GLN A 8 5.16 11.90 -2.17
C GLN A 8 4.15 11.51 -1.09
N ARG A 9 2.95 12.09 -1.16
CA ARG A 9 1.85 11.73 -0.25
C ARG A 9 1.31 10.36 -0.65
N PRO A 10 0.99 9.47 0.31
CA PRO A 10 0.39 8.17 0.00
C PRO A 10 -0.93 8.37 -0.76
N THR A 11 -1.21 7.45 -1.69
CA THR A 11 -2.43 7.46 -2.52
C THR A 11 -3.33 6.26 -2.23
N ALA A 12 -2.89 5.33 -1.38
CA ALA A 12 -3.63 4.13 -1.00
C ALA A 12 -3.35 3.74 0.46
N CYS A 13 -4.23 2.92 1.03
CA CYS A 13 -4.03 2.28 2.33
C CYS A 13 -4.56 0.83 2.34
N LEU A 14 -3.95 -0.01 3.17
CA LEU A 14 -4.44 -1.33 3.56
C LEU A 14 -4.90 -1.26 5.01
N VAL A 15 -6.16 -1.57 5.27
CA VAL A 15 -6.79 -1.51 6.60
C VAL A 15 -7.16 -2.93 7.03
N LEU A 16 -6.70 -3.32 8.21
CA LEU A 16 -6.99 -4.63 8.80
C LEU A 16 -8.20 -4.54 9.76
N ALA A 17 -8.83 -5.69 10.03
CA ALA A 17 -10.00 -5.77 10.91
C ALA A 17 -9.71 -5.34 12.36
N ASP A 18 -8.45 -5.41 12.81
CA ASP A 18 -8.00 -4.94 14.13
C ASP A 18 -7.76 -3.42 14.19
N GLY A 19 -7.96 -2.70 13.08
CA GLY A 19 -7.73 -1.27 12.97
C GLY A 19 -6.31 -0.88 12.57
N THR A 20 -5.41 -1.84 12.31
CA THR A 20 -4.07 -1.55 11.78
C THR A 20 -4.17 -0.97 10.37
N ILE A 21 -3.41 0.09 10.09
CA ILE A 21 -3.40 0.78 8.78
C ILE A 21 -1.98 0.86 8.24
N PHE A 22 -1.77 0.35 7.02
CA PHE A 22 -0.55 0.53 6.25
C PHE A 22 -0.80 1.51 5.09
N TYR A 23 -0.06 2.61 5.02
CA TYR A 23 -0.16 3.60 3.94
C TYR A 23 0.87 3.31 2.84
N GLY A 24 0.46 3.49 1.59
CA GLY A 24 1.33 3.27 0.43
C GLY A 24 0.84 3.99 -0.82
N HIS A 25 1.32 3.54 -1.97
CA HIS A 25 0.95 4.09 -3.27
C HIS A 25 0.28 3.01 -4.13
N GLY A 26 -0.89 3.33 -4.66
CA GLY A 26 -1.57 2.44 -5.61
C GLY A 26 -0.85 2.39 -6.96
N PHE A 27 -0.72 1.20 -7.53
CA PHE A 27 -0.13 0.98 -8.86
C PHE A 27 -1.08 0.26 -9.85
N GLY A 28 -2.28 -0.13 -9.39
CA GLY A 28 -3.31 -0.80 -10.18
C GLY A 28 -4.57 0.05 -10.38
N ALA A 29 -5.71 -0.61 -10.60
CA ALA A 29 -6.99 0.06 -10.76
C ALA A 29 -7.42 0.81 -9.48
N THR A 30 -8.05 1.97 -9.65
CA THR A 30 -8.62 2.74 -8.54
C THR A 30 -9.91 2.09 -8.04
N GLY A 31 -10.06 1.97 -6.72
CA GLY A 31 -11.26 1.43 -6.10
C GLY A 31 -11.00 1.03 -4.65
N GLN A 32 -12.00 0.39 -4.06
CA GLN A 32 -11.93 -0.21 -2.74
C GLN A 32 -12.43 -1.65 -2.84
N THR A 33 -11.80 -2.56 -2.13
CA THR A 33 -12.22 -3.97 -2.05
C THR A 33 -12.02 -4.48 -0.63
N VAL A 34 -12.86 -5.43 -0.22
CA VAL A 34 -12.78 -6.10 1.07
C VAL A 34 -12.57 -7.59 0.80
N ALA A 35 -11.53 -8.16 1.39
CA ALA A 35 -11.14 -9.55 1.20
C ALA A 35 -10.28 -10.04 2.39
N GLU A 36 -9.99 -11.34 2.41
CA GLU A 36 -8.98 -11.92 3.29
C GLU A 36 -7.57 -11.53 2.82
N LEU A 37 -6.70 -11.17 3.77
CA LEU A 37 -5.30 -10.93 3.51
C LEU A 37 -4.48 -12.19 3.82
N CYS A 38 -3.90 -12.78 2.78
CA CYS A 38 -2.95 -13.89 2.91
C CYS A 38 -1.53 -13.43 2.53
N PHE A 39 -0.51 -14.16 2.98
CA PHE A 39 0.88 -13.98 2.53
C PHE A 39 1.47 -15.30 2.01
N ASN A 40 2.44 -15.22 1.11
CA ASN A 40 3.20 -16.36 0.60
C ASN A 40 4.70 -16.03 0.66
N THR A 41 5.53 -16.98 1.08
CA THR A 41 6.99 -16.84 1.21
C THR A 41 7.77 -17.27 -0.03
N ALA A 42 7.08 -17.78 -1.06
CA ALA A 42 7.70 -18.09 -2.34
C ALA A 42 8.40 -16.85 -2.91
N MET A 43 9.68 -16.98 -3.22
CA MET A 43 10.51 -15.88 -3.74
C MET A 43 10.39 -15.71 -5.25
N THR A 44 9.95 -16.77 -5.94
CA THR A 44 9.75 -16.80 -7.38
C THR A 44 8.36 -17.34 -7.69
N GLY A 45 7.76 -16.79 -8.74
CA GLY A 45 6.58 -17.33 -9.40
C GLY A 45 7.00 -18.20 -10.58
#